data_AF-A0A2G9TW52-F1
#
_entry.id   AF-A0A2G9TW52-F1
#
_cell.length_a   1.000
_cell.length_b   1.000
_cell.length_c   1.000
_cell.angle_alpha   90.00
_cell.angle_beta   90.00
_cell.angle_gamma   90.00
#
_symmetry.space_group_name_H-M   'P 1'
#
loop_
_entity.id
_entity.type
_entity.pdbx_description
1 polymer ?
#
loop_
_entity_poly.entity_id
_entity_poly.type
_entity_poly.pdbx_seq_one_letter_code
_entity_poly.pdbx_strand_id
1 'polypeptide(L)'
;LEKIERPCDIPDIGVIADLTWADPDPNISGFEESPRGAARIFGADALKNFCKLHGLDLVVRAHQVGPLIISSHYFSCKSLTHE
;
A
#
# COMPACT_ATOMS: atom_id res chain seq x y z
N LEU A 1 -0.15 13.79 5.28
CA LEU A 1 -1.61 13.53 5.46
C LEU A 1 -2.30 14.64 6.24
N GLU A 2 -1.69 15.16 7.31
CA GLU A 2 -2.25 16.24 8.15
C GLU A 2 -2.61 17.53 7.40
N LYS A 3 -1.96 17.79 6.26
CA LYS A 3 -2.24 18.96 5.40
C LYS A 3 -3.45 18.80 4.49
N ILE A 4 -4.11 17.64 4.48
CA ILE A 4 -5.31 17.42 3.67
C ILE A 4 -6.49 18.05 4.40
N GLU A 5 -7.07 19.09 3.81
CA GLU A 5 -8.30 19.69 4.30
C GLU A 5 -9.46 18.71 4.19
N ARG A 6 -10.30 18.67 5.23
CA ARG A 6 -11.47 17.79 5.33
C ARG A 6 -12.69 18.63 5.68
N PRO A 7 -13.88 18.36 5.10
CA PRO A 7 -14.18 17.27 4.14
C PRO A 7 -13.63 17.56 2.74
N CYS A 8 -13.34 16.49 1.99
CA CYS A 8 -12.95 16.58 0.59
C CYS A 8 -13.49 15.38 -0.17
N ASP A 9 -13.77 15.55 -1.46
CA ASP A 9 -13.98 14.44 -2.37
C ASP A 9 -12.65 13.73 -2.66
N ILE A 10 -12.73 12.48 -3.11
CA ILE A 10 -11.54 11.73 -3.55
C ILE A 10 -11.23 12.21 -4.98
N PRO A 11 -10.06 12.82 -5.23
CA PRO A 11 -9.66 13.24 -6.58
C PRO A 11 -9.36 12.03 -7.48
N ASP A 12 -9.36 12.23 -8.79
CA ASP A 12 -9.03 11.18 -9.77
C ASP A 12 -7.56 10.73 -9.67
N ILE A 13 -6.66 11.64 -9.30
CA ILE A 13 -5.21 11.40 -9.19
C ILE A 13 -4.62 11.97 -7.90
N GLY A 14 -3.46 11.44 -7.52
CA GLY A 14 -2.65 11.95 -6.41
C GLY A 14 -2.85 11.18 -5.11
N VAL A 15 -2.26 11.71 -4.03
CA VAL A 15 -2.05 10.95 -2.80
C VAL A 15 -3.33 10.43 -2.15
N ILE A 16 -4.44 11.16 -2.24
CA ILE A 16 -5.73 10.71 -1.67
C ILE A 16 -6.27 9.52 -2.47
N ALA A 17 -6.23 9.61 -3.81
CA ALA A 17 -6.62 8.52 -4.70
C ALA A 17 -5.77 7.27 -4.45
N ASP A 18 -4.45 7.43 -4.36
CA ASP A 18 -3.52 6.34 -4.11
C ASP A 18 -3.74 5.69 -2.73
N LEU A 19 -4.01 6.48 -1.68
CA LEU A 19 -4.29 5.92 -0.35
C LEU A 19 -5.57 5.08 -0.30
N THR A 20 -6.57 5.41 -1.13
CA THR A 20 -7.87 4.73 -1.10
C THR A 20 -7.99 3.58 -2.09
N TRP A 21 -7.25 3.62 -3.21
CA TRP A 21 -7.43 2.70 -4.35
C TRP A 21 -6.17 1.91 -4.75
N ALA A 22 -4.99 2.21 -4.20
CA ALA A 22 -3.78 1.48 -4.57
C ALA A 22 -3.78 0.04 -4.02
N ASP A 23 -3.21 -0.89 -4.80
CA ASP A 23 -3.16 -2.32 -4.49
C ASP A 23 -1.74 -2.91 -4.49
N PRO A 24 -1.40 -3.84 -3.58
CA PRO A 24 -0.16 -4.58 -3.71
C PRO A 24 -0.25 -5.56 -4.89
N ASP A 25 0.86 -5.71 -5.61
CA ASP A 25 1.03 -6.78 -6.61
C ASP A 25 2.42 -7.43 -6.40
N PRO A 26 2.48 -8.75 -6.09
CA PRO A 26 3.75 -9.44 -5.84
C PRO A 26 4.62 -9.62 -7.10
N ASN A 27 4.07 -9.37 -8.30
CA ASN A 27 4.74 -9.61 -9.56
C ASN A 27 5.48 -8.38 -10.11
N ILE A 28 5.37 -7.23 -9.44
CA ILE A 28 5.98 -5.98 -9.90
C ILE A 28 7.05 -5.47 -8.92
N SER A 29 7.92 -4.58 -9.41
CA SER A 29 8.82 -3.76 -8.59
C SER A 29 8.40 -2.30 -8.66
N GLY A 30 8.49 -1.59 -7.54
CA GLY A 30 8.19 -0.17 -7.49
C GLY A 30 6.68 0.08 -7.58
N PHE A 31 6.27 0.90 -8.55
CA PHE A 31 4.89 1.31 -8.76
C PHE A 31 4.51 1.26 -10.25
N GLU A 32 3.34 0.70 -10.56
CA GLU A 32 2.78 0.63 -11.92
C GLU A 32 1.33 1.11 -11.96
N GLU A 33 0.78 1.30 -13.16
CA GLU A 33 -0.63 1.66 -13.31
C GLU A 33 -1.55 0.53 -12.87
N SER A 34 -2.61 0.87 -12.14
CA SER A 34 -3.56 -0.13 -11.67
C SER A 34 -4.43 -0.64 -12.82
N PRO A 35 -4.59 -1.98 -12.96
CA PRO A 35 -5.54 -2.55 -13.92
C PRO A 35 -7.00 -2.25 -13.57
N ARG A 36 -7.26 -1.67 -12.38
CA ARG A 36 -8.59 -1.19 -11.97
C ARG A 36 -8.97 0.15 -12.59
N GLY A 37 -8.03 0.83 -13.25
CA GLY A 37 -8.25 2.15 -13.83
C GLY A 37 -8.23 3.31 -12.83
N ALA A 38 -7.80 3.05 -11.59
CA ALA A 38 -7.67 4.07 -10.54
C ALA A 38 -6.41 3.79 -9.70
N ALA A 39 -5.67 4.85 -9.36
CA ALA A 39 -4.42 4.79 -8.59
C ALA A 39 -3.34 3.88 -9.22
N ARG A 40 -2.36 3.49 -8.41
CA ARG A 40 -1.23 2.63 -8.78
C ARG A 40 -1.29 1.28 -8.08
N ILE A 41 -0.66 0.27 -8.66
CA ILE A 41 -0.24 -0.93 -7.92
C ILE A 41 1.19 -0.74 -7.41
N PHE A 42 1.54 -1.42 -6.32
CA PHE A 42 2.88 -1.32 -5.71
C PHE A 42 3.48 -2.69 -5.37
N GLY A 43 4.79 -2.80 -5.58
CA GLY A 43 5.58 -3.98 -5.26
C GLY A 43 6.01 -4.05 -3.79
N ALA A 44 6.55 -5.21 -3.40
CA ALA A 44 7.04 -5.44 -2.04
C ALA A 44 8.24 -4.53 -1.68
N ASP A 45 9.04 -4.13 -2.66
CA ASP A 45 10.17 -3.20 -2.51
C ASP A 45 9.71 -1.78 -2.18
N ALA A 46 8.70 -1.28 -2.88
CA ALA A 46 8.10 0.03 -2.60
C ALA A 46 7.55 0.10 -1.17
N LEU A 47 6.87 -0.97 -0.74
CA LEU A 47 6.32 -1.05 0.62
C LEU A 47 7.42 -1.15 1.69
N LYS A 48 8.46 -1.96 1.48
CA LYS A 48 9.61 -2.04 2.40
C LYS A 48 10.31 -0.69 2.54
N ASN A 49 10.52 0.01 1.42
CA ASN A 49 11.13 1.33 1.42
C ASN A 49 10.26 2.35 2.16
N PHE A 50 8.94 2.32 1.95
CA PHE A 50 7.99 3.17 2.68
C PHE A 50 8.05 2.91 4.19
N CYS A 51 7.99 1.66 4.60
CA CYS A 51 8.09 1.27 6.01
C CYS A 51 9.42 1.72 6.64
N LYS A 52 10.55 1.47 5.96
CA LYS A 52 11.87 1.92 6.43
C LYS A 52 11.97 3.43 6.56
N LEU A 53 11.47 4.17 5.56
CA LEU A 53 11.51 5.63 5.54
C LEU A 53 10.70 6.25 6.68
N HIS A 54 9.59 5.62 7.05
CA HIS A 54 8.67 6.12 8.07
C HIS A 54 8.79 5.43 9.43
N GLY A 55 9.76 4.52 9.61
CA GLY A 55 9.94 3.78 10.86
C GLY A 55 8.74 2.89 11.22
N LEU A 56 8.08 2.31 10.23
CA LEU A 56 6.90 1.46 10.41
C LEU A 56 7.28 -0.02 10.29
N ASP A 57 6.69 -0.86 11.12
CA ASP A 57 6.86 -2.32 11.06
C ASP A 57 5.87 -2.99 10.10
N LEU A 58 4.69 -2.40 9.94
CA LEU A 58 3.55 -3.02 9.28
C LEU A 58 2.61 -1.97 8.66
N VAL A 59 2.10 -2.26 7.47
CA VAL A 59 0.95 -1.58 6.88
C VAL A 59 -0.26 -2.52 6.93
N VAL A 60 -1.31 -2.11 7.62
CA VAL A 60 -2.60 -2.81 7.67
C VAL A 60 -3.54 -2.13 6.68
N ARG A 61 -4.14 -2.91 5.78
CA ARG A 61 -5.05 -2.41 4.73
C ARG A 61 -6.22 -3.36 4.45
N ALA A 62 -7.23 -2.86 3.73
CA ALA A 62 -8.41 -3.61 3.29
C ALA A 62 -8.46 -3.66 1.74
N HIS A 63 -9.62 -3.42 1.12
CA HIS A 63 -9.82 -3.22 -0.33
C HIS A 63 -9.73 -4.45 -1.27
N GLN A 64 -8.86 -5.42 -1.02
CA GLN A 64 -8.80 -6.66 -1.81
C GLN A 64 -9.57 -7.79 -1.11
N VAL A 65 -10.50 -8.44 -1.82
CA VAL A 65 -11.21 -9.64 -1.33
C VAL A 65 -10.26 -10.84 -1.43
N GLY A 66 -10.01 -11.51 -0.30
CA GLY A 66 -9.22 -12.73 -0.24
C GLY A 66 -9.89 -13.80 0.63
N PRO A 67 -9.50 -15.08 0.50
CA PRO A 67 -10.10 -16.16 1.27
C PRO A 67 -9.86 -15.98 2.78
N LEU A 68 -10.92 -16.27 3.56
CA LEU A 68 -11.11 -15.89 4.97
C LEU A 68 -10.06 -16.42 5.97
N ILE A 69 -9.12 -17.29 5.56
CA ILE A 69 -8.14 -17.91 6.47
C ILE A 69 -6.71 -17.43 6.23
N ILE A 70 -6.34 -16.98 5.02
CA ILE A 70 -5.01 -16.39 4.77
C ILE A 70 -5.15 -15.38 3.62
N SER A 71 -5.67 -14.19 3.91
CA SER A 71 -5.13 -12.98 3.28
C SER A 71 -4.45 -12.16 4.36
N SER A 72 -3.58 -12.84 5.11
CA SER A 72 -2.49 -12.20 5.80
C SER A 72 -1.50 -11.67 4.76
N HIS A 73 -1.91 -10.71 3.93
CA HIS A 73 -0.98 -9.75 3.33
C HIS A 73 -0.51 -8.78 4.43
N TYR A 74 -0.10 -9.34 5.57
CA TYR A 74 0.83 -8.67 6.47
C TYR A 74 2.14 -8.65 5.70
N PHE A 75 2.37 -7.59 4.93
CA PHE A 75 3.71 -7.25 4.54
C PHE A 75 4.42 -6.75 5.81
N SER A 76 4.78 -7.71 6.67
CA SER A 76 5.64 -7.47 7.81
C SER A 76 6.98 -7.03 7.25
N CYS A 77 7.41 -5.82 7.61
CA CYS A 77 8.68 -5.25 7.16
C CYS A 77 9.86 -5.78 7.98
N LYS A 78 9.64 -6.70 8.93
CA LYS A 78 10.73 -7.27 9.73
C LYS A 78 11.52 -8.27 8.89
N SER A 79 12.69 -7.85 8.41
CA SER A 79 13.78 -8.81 8.22
C SER A 79 14.05 -9.44 9.58
N LEU A 80 13.86 -10.74 9.70
CA LEU A 80 14.48 -11.54 10.75
C LEU A 80 16.00 -11.49 10.52
N THR A 81 16.64 -10.39 10.88
CA THR A 81 18.07 -10.41 11.19
C THR A 81 18.16 -10.99 12.59
N HIS A 82 18.54 -12.26 12.65
CA HIS A 82 19.06 -12.90 13.85
C HIS A 82 20.16 -12.01 14.45
N GLU A 83 19.90 -11.47 15.64
CA GLU A 83 20.84 -11.43 16.77
C GLU A 83 20.09 -11.93 18.01
#